data_AF-A0A956I3W4-F1
#
_entry.id   AF-A0A956I3W4-F1
#
_cell.length_a   1.000
_cell.length_b   1.000
_cell.length_c   1.000
_cell.angle_alpha   90.00
_cell.angle_beta   90.00
_cell.angle_gamma   90.00
#
_symmetry.space_group_name_H-M   'P 1'
#
loop_
_entity.id
_entity.type
_entity.pdbx_description
1 polymer ?
#
loop_
_entity_poly.entity_id
_entity_poly.type
_entity_poly.pdbx_seq_one_letter_code
_entity_poly.pdbx_strand_id
1 'polypeptide(L)'
;LRMLGLDREPALGLDELASASASPEVRLELRRADGALRSLSTRRRVIWTLRVVEGETLPAIAEATGLSLATVKRELTVATEAVRAAVEEAP
;
A
#
# COMPACT_ATOMS: atom_id res chain seq x y z
N LEU A 1 17.93 5.75 -15.51
CA LEU A 1 18.99 5.35 -14.54
C LEU A 1 19.34 3.87 -14.72
N ARG A 2 19.52 3.41 -15.97
CA ARG A 2 19.71 1.99 -16.30
C ARG A 2 21.09 1.44 -15.92
N MET A 3 22.05 2.37 -15.86
CA MET A 3 23.43 2.07 -15.51
C MET A 3 23.65 1.93 -13.99
N LEU A 4 22.68 2.38 -13.18
CA LEU A 4 22.72 2.30 -11.71
C LEU A 4 21.90 1.12 -11.16
N GLY A 5 21.34 0.27 -12.02
CA GLY A 5 20.41 -0.79 -11.59
C GLY A 5 19.10 -0.25 -11.00
N LEU A 6 18.78 1.03 -11.25
CA LEU A 6 17.50 1.64 -10.89
C LEU A 6 16.49 1.54 -12.04
N ASP A 7 16.78 0.67 -13.00
CA ASP A 7 15.80 -0.05 -13.79
C ASP A 7 14.69 -0.46 -12.83
N ARG A 8 13.48 0.07 -13.06
CA ARG A 8 12.34 -0.21 -12.18
C ARG A 8 12.08 -1.72 -12.22
N GLU A 9 12.61 -2.43 -11.24
CA GLU A 9 12.14 -3.76 -10.87
C GLU A 9 10.61 -3.68 -10.80
N PRO A 10 9.87 -4.63 -11.40
CA PRO A 10 8.43 -4.65 -11.25
C PRO A 10 8.13 -4.62 -9.75
N ALA A 11 7.31 -3.66 -9.33
CA ALA A 11 6.92 -3.57 -7.92
C ALA A 11 6.26 -4.89 -7.54
N LEU A 12 6.87 -5.63 -6.61
CA LEU A 12 6.33 -6.89 -6.10
C LEU A 12 4.93 -6.65 -5.54
N GLY A 13 4.00 -7.55 -5.87
CA GLY A 13 2.68 -7.56 -5.28
C GLY A 13 2.73 -7.89 -3.78
N LEU A 14 1.71 -7.51 -3.02
CA LEU A 14 1.68 -7.78 -1.58
C LEU A 14 1.73 -9.29 -1.26
N ASP A 15 1.20 -10.15 -2.13
CA ASP A 15 1.26 -11.60 -1.94
C ASP A 15 2.65 -12.20 -2.22
N GLU A 16 3.46 -11.53 -3.04
CA GLU A 16 4.86 -11.88 -3.28
C GLU A 16 5.75 -11.49 -2.09
N LEU A 17 5.38 -10.42 -1.36
CA LEU A 17 6.03 -10.01 -0.12
C LEU A 17 5.63 -10.86 1.10
N ALA A 18 4.59 -11.68 0.98
CA ALA A 18 4.10 -12.51 2.07
C ALA A 18 5.11 -13.60 2.45
N SER A 19 5.15 -13.95 3.74
CA SER A 19 5.91 -15.13 4.21
C SER A 19 5.58 -16.36 3.36
N ALA A 20 6.58 -17.19 3.08
CA ALA A 20 6.39 -18.47 2.39
C ALA A 20 5.33 -19.35 3.09
N SER A 21 5.17 -19.21 4.41
CA SER A 21 4.19 -19.93 5.23
C SER A 21 2.78 -19.33 5.22
N ALA A 22 2.53 -18.23 4.50
CA ALA A 22 1.20 -17.62 4.41
C ALA A 22 0.21 -18.58 3.72
N SER A 23 -0.98 -18.74 4.32
CA SER A 23 -2.01 -19.61 3.78
C SER A 23 -2.55 -19.11 2.44
N PRO A 24 -3.19 -19.98 1.63
CA PRO A 24 -3.82 -19.56 0.37
C PRO A 24 -4.85 -18.44 0.55
N GLU A 25 -5.59 -18.46 1.65
CA GLU A 25 -6.59 -17.44 2.01
C GLU A 25 -5.92 -16.08 2.24
N VAL A 26 -4.86 -16.04 3.06
CA VAL A 26 -4.08 -14.81 3.29
C VAL A 26 -3.49 -14.28 1.98
N ARG A 27 -2.96 -15.16 1.13
CA ARG A 27 -2.43 -14.75 -0.20
C ARG A 27 -3.53 -14.19 -1.10
N LEU A 28 -4.75 -14.71 -1.03
CA LEU A 28 -5.89 -14.17 -1.77
C LEU A 28 -6.27 -12.77 -1.25
N GLU A 29 -6.34 -12.58 0.06
CA GLU A 29 -6.59 -11.26 0.66
C GLU A 29 -5.52 -10.23 0.25
N LEU A 30 -4.25 -10.62 0.26
CA LEU A 30 -3.14 -9.75 -0.18
C LEU A 30 -3.27 -9.36 -1.65
N ARG A 31 -3.64 -10.29 -2.55
CA ARG A 31 -3.91 -9.95 -3.96
C ARG A 31 -5.07 -8.98 -4.14
N ARG A 32 -6.13 -9.11 -3.33
CA ARG A 32 -7.28 -8.20 -3.35
C ARG A 32 -6.88 -6.80 -2.86
N ALA A 33 -6.15 -6.73 -1.75
CA ALA A 33 -5.60 -5.48 -1.23
C ALA A 33 -4.71 -4.79 -2.27
N ASP A 34 -3.85 -5.56 -2.94
CA ASP A 34 -2.96 -5.05 -3.99
C ASP A 34 -3.74 -4.56 -5.23
N GLY A 35 -4.82 -5.26 -5.60
CA GLY A 35 -5.77 -4.81 -6.62
C GLY A 35 -6.44 -3.47 -6.27
N ALA A 36 -6.91 -3.32 -5.03
CA ALA A 36 -7.50 -2.07 -4.56
C ALA A 36 -6.47 -0.93 -4.55
N LEU A 37 -5.26 -1.17 -4.04
CA LEU A 37 -4.19 -0.18 -4.06
C LEU A 37 -3.81 0.26 -5.48
N ARG A 38 -3.86 -0.66 -6.46
CA ARG A 38 -3.61 -0.34 -7.86
C ARG A 38 -4.64 0.60 -8.49
N SER A 39 -5.89 0.58 -8.02
CA SER A 39 -6.94 1.49 -8.50
C SER A 39 -6.88 2.88 -7.86
N LEU A 40 -6.22 3.00 -6.70
CA LEU A 40 -6.03 4.28 -6.03
C LEU A 40 -4.96 5.15 -6.72
N SER A 41 -5.07 6.46 -6.51
CA SER A 41 -4.04 7.42 -6.90
C SER A 41 -2.69 7.08 -6.26
N THR A 42 -1.59 7.39 -6.96
CA THR A 42 -0.23 7.15 -6.46
C THR A 42 -0.03 7.72 -5.06
N ARG A 43 -0.59 8.91 -4.78
CA ARG A 43 -0.52 9.56 -3.46
C ARG A 43 -1.12 8.67 -2.37
N ARG A 44 -2.33 8.15 -2.57
CA ARG A 44 -3.01 7.29 -1.60
C ARG A 44 -2.25 6.00 -1.38
N ARG A 45 -1.77 5.40 -2.46
CA ARG A 45 -0.95 4.17 -2.40
C ARG A 45 0.30 4.39 -1.56
N VAL A 46 1.08 5.45 -1.84
CA VAL A 46 2.30 5.77 -1.09
C VAL A 46 2.00 6.02 0.38
N ILE A 47 0.99 6.84 0.70
CA ILE A 47 0.61 7.13 2.09
C ILE A 47 0.21 5.85 2.84
N TRP A 48 -0.58 4.99 2.21
CA TRP A 48 -1.01 3.73 2.81
C TRP A 48 0.15 2.76 2.99
N THR A 49 1.01 2.58 1.98
CA THR A 49 2.20 1.71 2.07
C THR A 49 3.14 2.16 3.18
N LEU A 50 3.49 3.45 3.23
CA LEU A 50 4.35 3.98 4.30
C LEU A 50 3.73 3.73 5.67
N ARG A 51 2.41 3.90 5.82
CA ARG A 51 1.76 3.71 7.12
C ARG A 51 1.67 2.25 7.54
N VAL A 52 1.24 1.37 6.64
CA VAL A 52 0.77 0.02 6.96
C VAL A 52 1.85 -1.03 6.72
N VAL A 53 2.63 -0.87 5.65
CA VAL A 53 3.70 -1.83 5.30
C VAL A 53 5.00 -1.42 6.00
N GLU A 54 5.38 -0.14 5.92
CA GLU A 54 6.64 0.35 6.50
C GLU A 54 6.51 0.78 7.97
N GLY A 55 5.28 0.94 8.48
CA GLY A 55 5.02 1.29 9.89
C GLY A 55 5.29 2.76 10.25
N GLU A 56 5.47 3.64 9.26
CA GLU A 56 5.81 5.05 9.47
C GLU A 56 4.75 5.83 10.26
N THR A 57 5.20 6.87 10.95
CA THR A 57 4.30 7.77 11.69
C THR A 57 3.63 8.78 10.76
N LEU A 58 2.42 9.25 11.10
CA LEU A 58 1.73 10.25 10.27
C LEU A 58 2.53 11.57 10.09
N PRO A 59 3.26 12.08 11.10
CA PRO A 59 4.15 13.22 10.90
C PRO A 59 5.30 12.92 9.93
N ALA A 60 5.96 11.75 10.04
CA ALA A 60 7.03 11.36 9.12
C ALA A 60 6.51 11.24 7.67
N ILE A 61 5.30 10.70 7.48
CA ILE A 61 4.66 10.64 6.17
C ILE A 61 4.35 12.04 5.64
N ALA A 62 3.86 12.95 6.49
CA ALA A 62 3.59 14.33 6.11
C ALA A 62 4.86 15.04 5.62
N GLU A 63 5.97 14.86 6.33
CA GLU A 63 7.30 15.34 5.93
C GLU A 63 7.77 14.72 4.61
N ALA A 64 7.78 13.39 4.50
CA ALA A 64 8.24 12.66 3.33
C ALA A 64 7.43 12.96 2.05
N THR A 65 6.13 13.27 2.20
CA THR A 65 5.24 13.58 1.06
C THR A 65 5.07 15.07 0.80
N GLY A 66 5.57 15.95 1.68
CA GLY A 66 5.36 17.40 1.62
C GLY A 66 3.90 17.83 1.82
N LEU A 67 3.08 16.99 2.45
CA LEU A 67 1.65 17.23 2.66
C LEU A 67 1.38 17.69 4.10
N SER A 68 0.25 18.38 4.32
CA SER A 68 -0.20 18.64 5.69
C SER A 68 -0.61 17.33 6.40
N LEU A 69 -0.46 17.28 7.72
CA LEU A 69 -0.90 16.14 8.54
C LEU A 69 -2.40 15.84 8.36
N ALA A 70 -3.22 16.89 8.16
CA ALA A 70 -4.65 16.74 7.91
C ALA A 70 -4.91 16.07 6.56
N THR A 71 -4.17 16.43 5.51
CA THR A 71 -4.25 15.80 4.19
C THR A 71 -3.83 14.33 4.28
N VAL A 72 -2.71 14.03 4.95
CA VAL A 72 -2.25 12.65 5.14
C VAL A 72 -3.32 11.78 5.81
N LYS A 73 -3.92 12.27 6.90
CA LYS A 73 -5.00 11.55 7.60
C LYS A 73 -6.18 11.26 6.68
N ARG A 74 -6.67 12.26 5.93
CA ARG A 74 -7.81 12.08 5.02
C ARG A 74 -7.51 11.09 3.90
N GLU A 75 -6.35 11.19 3.26
CA GLU A 75 -5.96 10.28 2.18
C GLU A 75 -5.75 8.86 2.70
N LEU A 76 -5.18 8.70 3.90
CA LEU A 76 -5.01 7.40 4.55
C LEU A 76 -6.36 6.75 4.89
N THR A 77 -7.33 7.52 5.39
CA THR A 77 -8.68 7.01 5.67
C THR A 77 -9.30 6.44 4.40
N VAL A 78 -9.32 7.23 3.30
CA VAL A 78 -9.89 6.78 2.02
C VAL A 78 -9.17 5.55 1.49
N ALA A 79 -7.83 5.50 1.58
CA ALA A 79 -7.07 4.34 1.13
C ALA A 79 -7.37 3.09 1.98
N THR A 80 -7.43 3.24 3.31
CA THR A 80 -7.72 2.15 4.24
C THR A 80 -9.13 1.59 4.02
N GLU A 81 -10.12 2.45 3.79
CA GLU A 81 -11.49 2.04 3.49
C GLU A 81 -11.57 1.24 2.18
N ALA A 82 -10.89 1.68 1.12
CA ALA A 82 -10.86 0.98 -0.15
C ALA A 82 -10.20 -0.41 -0.03
N VAL A 83 -9.09 -0.52 0.71
CA VAL A 83 -8.43 -1.81 0.95
C VAL A 83 -9.31 -2.72 1.80
N ARG A 84 -9.92 -2.19 2.86
CA ARG A 84 -10.81 -2.96 3.73
C ARG A 84 -11.99 -3.54 2.95
N ALA A 85 -12.68 -2.72 2.16
CA ALA A 85 -13.80 -3.17 1.33
C ALA A 85 -13.40 -4.30 0.37
N ALA A 86 -12.23 -4.17 -0.27
CA ALA A 86 -11.75 -5.20 -1.20
C ALA A 86 -11.41 -6.54 -0.53
N VAL A 87 -10.98 -6.53 0.73
CA VAL A 87 -10.71 -7.77 1.49
C VAL A 87 -12.01 -8.37 2.04
N GLU A 88 -12.95 -7.55 2.51
CA GLU A 88 -14.23 -7.95 3.10
C GLU A 88 -15.26 -8.47 2.08
N GLU A 89 -15.22 -8.05 0.81
CA GLU A 89 -16.13 -8.51 -0.27
C GLU A 89 -15.92 -9.99 -0.70
N ALA A 90 -15.43 -10.85 0.20
CA ALA A 90 -15.35 -12.29 -0.01
C ALA A 90 -16.76 -12.92 -0.01
N PRO A 91 -17.16 -13.66 -1.07
CA PRO A 91 -18.38 -14.47 -1.05
C PRO A 91 -18.28 -15.67 -0.10
#